data_AF-A0AAW8D285-F1
#
_entry.id   AF-A0AAW8D285-F1
#
_cell.length_a   1.000
_cell.length_b   1.000
_cell.length_c   1.000
_cell.angle_alpha   90.00
_cell.angle_beta   90.00
_cell.angle_gamma   90.00
#
_symmetry.space_group_name_H-M   'P 1'
#
loop_
_entity.id
_entity.type
_entity.pdbx_description
1 polymer ?
#
loop_
_entity_poly.entity_id
_entity_poly.type
_entity_poly.pdbx_seq_one_letter_code
_entity_poly.pdbx_strand_id
1 'polypeptide(L)'
;MALKEMAQLLPGKSTAASRVSWAESMRRFRDGSTQGNGMPPGLHIALNKAFRKYGLMGSALRKAHFLSQCFQETGALQYNIETGNERYFRTMYEVITPAEAGVDHDDRSGVAWRLGLVYHKVNGQRVAYTRNEYAALRPAQVQTKAQSLGNIQVGDGQRFRGRGLIQLTGRVNYAGYEAYRGRNYTTDPNPTLLAADAFISTDVALKYWINAGAFRGASINRLADAGAAPGTIELVTRAVNGGTTHLENRVEYFGYVWSLLNDAPVPADSKTLARQRENT
;
A
#
# COMPACT_ATOMS: atom_id res chain seq x y z
N MET A 1 11.79 1.88 -19.48
CA MET A 1 10.52 2.33 -20.08
C MET A 1 10.51 3.86 -20.10
N ALA A 2 10.19 4.45 -21.24
CA ALA A 2 9.96 5.89 -21.40
C ALA A 2 8.69 6.32 -20.64
N LEU A 3 8.53 7.63 -20.41
CA LEU A 3 7.37 8.17 -19.68
C LEU A 3 6.03 7.76 -20.33
N LYS A 4 5.92 7.84 -21.66
CA LYS A 4 4.69 7.45 -22.39
C LYS A 4 4.38 5.97 -22.21
N GLU A 5 5.39 5.09 -22.24
CA GLU A 5 5.21 3.66 -22.01
C GLU A 5 4.70 3.39 -20.58
N MET A 6 5.26 4.06 -19.57
CA MET A 6 4.80 3.93 -18.20
C MET A 6 3.38 4.48 -18.01
N ALA A 7 3.04 5.58 -18.65
CA ALA A 7 1.69 6.15 -18.59
C ALA A 7 0.63 5.21 -19.16
N GLN A 8 0.98 4.34 -20.10
CA GLN A 8 0.06 3.31 -20.60
C GLN A 8 -0.25 2.21 -19.58
N LEU A 9 0.64 1.98 -18.60
CA LEU A 9 0.48 0.94 -17.57
C LEU A 9 -0.63 1.24 -16.56
N LEU A 10 -1.05 2.50 -16.46
CA LEU A 10 -2.28 2.86 -15.74
C LEU A 10 -3.47 2.75 -16.69
N PRO A 11 -4.55 2.04 -16.33
CA PRO A 11 -5.75 2.00 -17.16
C PRO A 11 -6.51 3.33 -17.05
N GLY A 12 -7.15 3.73 -18.15
CA GLY A 12 -7.96 4.96 -18.20
C GLY A 12 -9.26 4.86 -17.41
N LYS A 13 -9.68 3.63 -17.11
CA LYS A 13 -10.77 3.29 -16.19
C LYS A 13 -10.46 1.93 -15.56
N SER A 14 -10.73 1.74 -14.27
CA SER A 14 -10.64 0.45 -13.59
C SER A 14 -11.77 0.30 -12.56
N THR A 15 -12.00 -0.91 -12.07
CA THR A 15 -12.90 -1.14 -10.92
C THR A 15 -12.35 -0.48 -9.65
N ALA A 16 -11.03 -0.44 -9.54
CA ALA A 16 -10.30 0.02 -8.36
C ALA A 16 -10.09 1.54 -8.27
N ALA A 17 -10.19 2.26 -9.39
CA ALA A 17 -9.93 3.70 -9.45
C ALA A 17 -10.87 4.42 -10.40
N SER A 18 -11.12 5.71 -10.11
CA SER A 18 -11.83 6.63 -10.98
C SER A 18 -11.15 6.77 -12.35
N ARG A 19 -11.84 7.40 -13.31
CA ARG A 19 -11.29 7.62 -14.66
C ARG A 19 -9.98 8.43 -14.60
N VAL A 20 -8.95 7.92 -15.27
CA VAL A 20 -7.63 8.54 -15.39
C VAL A 20 -7.42 8.96 -16.85
N SER A 21 -7.40 10.27 -17.11
CA SER A 21 -7.09 10.76 -18.47
C SER A 21 -5.62 10.55 -18.83
N TRP A 22 -5.27 10.61 -20.11
CA TRP A 22 -3.87 10.49 -20.55
C TRP A 22 -2.96 11.52 -19.90
N ALA A 23 -3.41 12.77 -19.86
CA ALA A 23 -2.70 13.85 -19.22
C ALA A 23 -2.52 13.61 -17.70
N GLU A 24 -3.53 13.04 -17.03
CA GLU A 24 -3.41 12.67 -15.61
C GLU A 24 -2.43 11.50 -15.41
N SER A 25 -2.47 10.46 -16.24
CA SER A 25 -1.53 9.35 -16.15
C SER A 25 -0.08 9.83 -16.32
N MET A 26 0.19 10.62 -17.37
CA MET A 26 1.49 11.25 -17.60
C MET A 26 1.94 12.11 -16.41
N ARG A 27 1.02 12.93 -15.88
CA ARG A 27 1.27 13.78 -14.70
C ARG A 27 1.64 12.96 -13.47
N ARG A 28 0.88 11.91 -13.12
CA ARG A 28 1.16 11.07 -11.94
C ARG A 28 2.57 10.49 -11.95
N PHE A 29 3.09 10.13 -13.13
CA PHE A 29 4.44 9.61 -13.27
C PHE A 29 5.54 10.69 -13.32
N ARG A 30 5.25 11.86 -13.92
CA ARG A 30 6.24 12.93 -14.14
C ARG A 30 6.26 13.96 -13.02
N ASP A 31 5.11 14.50 -12.68
CA ASP A 31 4.96 15.65 -11.78
C ASP A 31 4.43 15.23 -10.40
N GLY A 32 3.90 14.01 -10.28
CA GLY A 32 3.27 13.52 -9.06
C GLY A 32 1.78 13.88 -8.99
N SER A 33 1.21 13.84 -7.79
CA SER A 33 -0.19 14.20 -7.51
C SER A 33 -0.26 15.52 -6.74
N THR A 34 -1.19 16.39 -7.12
CA THR A 34 -1.38 17.72 -6.49
C THR A 34 -2.07 17.66 -5.13
N GLN A 35 -2.52 16.49 -4.69
CA GLN A 35 -3.16 16.33 -3.39
C GLN A 35 -2.11 16.36 -2.28
N GLY A 36 -2.44 16.87 -1.09
CA GLY A 36 -1.46 17.04 0.00
C GLY A 36 -0.72 15.75 0.42
N ASN A 37 -1.35 14.59 0.23
CA ASN A 37 -0.76 13.26 0.44
C ASN A 37 -0.29 12.60 -0.88
N GLY A 38 -0.03 13.41 -1.88
CA GLY A 38 0.20 12.99 -3.26
C GLY A 38 1.51 12.26 -3.49
N MET A 39 1.57 11.55 -4.61
CA MET A 39 2.79 10.93 -5.12
C MET A 39 3.83 11.99 -5.51
N PRO A 40 5.14 11.76 -5.26
CA PRO A 40 6.19 12.73 -5.58
C PRO A 40 6.50 12.76 -7.09
N PRO A 41 7.08 13.86 -7.59
CA PRO A 41 7.50 13.97 -8.99
C PRO A 41 8.65 13.00 -9.34
N GLY A 42 8.82 12.72 -10.63
CA GLY A 42 9.95 11.95 -11.14
C GLY A 42 9.83 10.43 -10.93
N LEU A 43 8.64 9.92 -10.63
CA LEU A 43 8.41 8.50 -10.35
C LEU A 43 8.84 7.59 -11.50
N HIS A 44 8.62 7.99 -12.75
CA HIS A 44 9.05 7.23 -13.93
C HIS A 44 10.57 7.00 -14.00
N ILE A 45 11.38 7.99 -13.59
CA ILE A 45 12.83 7.85 -13.54
C ILE A 45 13.23 6.96 -12.37
N ALA A 46 12.63 7.19 -11.20
CA ALA A 46 12.92 6.45 -9.98
C ALA A 46 12.60 4.96 -10.12
N LEU A 47 11.43 4.60 -10.66
CA LEU A 47 11.03 3.21 -10.93
C LEU A 47 12.01 2.50 -11.87
N ASN A 48 12.44 3.14 -12.96
CA ASN A 48 13.43 2.53 -13.86
C ASN A 48 14.76 2.24 -13.14
N LYS A 49 15.24 3.16 -12.31
CA LYS A 49 16.47 2.96 -11.51
C LYS A 49 16.28 1.82 -10.51
N ALA A 50 15.15 1.80 -9.81
CA ALA A 50 14.86 0.80 -8.81
C ALA A 50 14.65 -0.60 -9.42
N PHE A 51 13.94 -0.71 -10.56
CA PHE A 51 13.82 -1.99 -11.29
C PHE A 51 15.17 -2.57 -11.72
N ARG A 52 16.13 -1.71 -12.11
CA ARG A 52 17.50 -2.14 -12.39
C ARG A 52 18.19 -2.60 -11.10
N LYS A 53 18.18 -1.77 -10.06
CA LYS A 53 18.83 -2.04 -8.77
C LYS A 53 18.37 -3.36 -8.14
N TYR A 54 17.08 -3.66 -8.21
CA TYR A 54 16.47 -4.80 -7.51
C TYR A 54 16.18 -6.01 -8.41
N GLY A 55 16.67 -6.02 -9.66
CA GLY A 55 16.57 -7.19 -10.53
C GLY A 55 15.17 -7.47 -11.10
N LEU A 56 14.36 -6.43 -11.31
CA LEU A 56 13.05 -6.53 -11.97
C LEU A 56 13.10 -6.11 -13.45
N MET A 57 14.17 -5.42 -13.90
CA MET A 57 14.23 -4.84 -15.25
C MET A 57 13.94 -5.87 -16.36
N GLY A 58 14.53 -7.06 -16.26
CA GLY A 58 14.43 -8.14 -17.25
C GLY A 58 13.21 -9.06 -17.10
N SER A 59 12.34 -8.84 -16.10
CA SER A 59 11.14 -9.67 -15.90
C SER A 59 9.88 -8.83 -15.99
N ALA A 60 9.19 -8.91 -17.13
CA ALA A 60 7.87 -8.32 -17.31
C ALA A 60 6.89 -8.82 -16.23
N LEU A 61 7.00 -10.09 -15.85
CA LEU A 61 6.14 -10.73 -14.88
C LEU A 61 6.31 -10.15 -13.47
N ARG A 62 7.57 -10.01 -13.00
CA ARG A 62 7.84 -9.37 -11.71
C ARG A 62 7.43 -7.90 -11.70
N LYS A 63 7.65 -7.17 -12.80
CA LYS A 63 7.18 -5.77 -12.94
C LYS A 63 5.65 -5.69 -12.85
N ALA A 64 4.93 -6.58 -13.53
CA ALA A 64 3.47 -6.61 -13.48
C ALA A 64 2.95 -6.91 -12.07
N HIS A 65 3.51 -7.91 -11.40
CA HIS A 65 3.18 -8.22 -10.01
C HIS A 65 3.50 -7.07 -9.06
N PHE A 66 4.66 -6.43 -9.19
CA PHE A 66 5.00 -5.29 -8.32
C PHE A 66 4.10 -4.08 -8.55
N LEU A 67 3.89 -3.69 -9.81
CA LEU A 67 3.12 -2.50 -10.17
C LEU A 67 1.64 -2.66 -9.81
N SER A 68 1.05 -3.85 -9.96
CA SER A 68 -0.35 -4.07 -9.59
C SER A 68 -0.61 -3.87 -8.10
N GLN A 69 0.33 -4.30 -7.26
CA GLN A 69 0.30 -4.05 -5.82
C GLN A 69 0.41 -2.55 -5.56
N CYS A 70 1.39 -1.87 -6.16
CA CYS A 70 1.58 -0.43 -5.99
C CYS A 70 0.34 0.37 -6.40
N PHE A 71 -0.28 0.04 -7.54
CA PHE A 71 -1.48 0.73 -8.01
C PHE A 71 -2.65 0.55 -7.05
N GLN A 72 -2.83 -0.64 -6.50
CA GLN A 72 -3.86 -0.84 -5.47
C GLN A 72 -3.57 -0.03 -4.19
N GLU A 73 -2.33 -0.06 -3.68
CA GLU A 73 -1.97 0.63 -2.43
C GLU A 73 -2.07 2.16 -2.53
N THR A 74 -1.85 2.71 -3.73
CA THR A 74 -1.71 4.15 -3.94
C THR A 74 -2.92 4.79 -4.62
N GLY A 75 -3.99 4.04 -4.88
CA GLY A 75 -5.12 4.52 -5.68
C GLY A 75 -4.68 4.93 -7.09
N ALA A 76 -3.97 4.02 -7.78
CA ALA A 76 -3.36 4.24 -9.09
C ALA A 76 -2.38 5.43 -9.10
N LEU A 77 -1.47 5.51 -8.12
CA LEU A 77 -0.48 6.57 -7.95
C LEU A 77 -1.05 7.94 -7.56
N GLN A 78 -2.22 7.98 -6.93
CA GLN A 78 -2.84 9.21 -6.43
C GLN A 78 -2.30 9.62 -5.05
N TYR A 79 -2.04 8.64 -4.17
CA TYR A 79 -1.69 8.84 -2.77
C TYR A 79 -0.42 8.08 -2.40
N ASN A 80 0.39 8.66 -1.52
CA ASN A 80 1.61 8.04 -1.02
C ASN A 80 1.73 8.06 0.51
N ILE A 81 0.68 8.50 1.21
CA ILE A 81 0.61 8.64 2.67
C ILE A 81 -0.75 8.13 3.14
N GLU A 82 -0.74 7.30 4.18
CA GLU A 82 -1.95 6.87 4.88
C GLU A 82 -2.68 8.08 5.49
N THR A 83 -3.98 8.19 5.19
CA THR A 83 -4.84 9.26 5.69
C THR A 83 -5.44 8.88 7.05
N GLY A 84 -5.52 9.86 7.94
CA GLY A 84 -6.07 9.68 9.28
C GLY A 84 -5.77 10.89 10.15
N ASN A 85 -6.63 11.14 11.14
CA ASN A 85 -6.35 12.14 12.16
C ASN A 85 -5.49 11.52 13.29
N GLU A 86 -5.05 12.35 14.22
CA GLU A 86 -4.24 11.89 15.36
C GLU A 86 -4.94 10.79 16.16
N ARG A 87 -6.25 10.93 16.39
CA ARG A 87 -7.06 9.93 17.12
C ARG A 87 -7.05 8.57 16.43
N TYR A 88 -7.17 8.53 15.10
CA TYR A 88 -7.08 7.31 14.32
C TYR A 88 -5.73 6.61 14.51
N PHE A 89 -4.63 7.36 14.38
CA PHE A 89 -3.30 6.77 14.54
C PHE A 89 -3.04 6.31 15.98
N ARG A 90 -3.55 7.06 16.96
CA ARG A 90 -3.49 6.70 18.38
C ARG A 90 -4.21 5.37 18.65
N THR A 91 -5.44 5.20 18.20
CA THR A 91 -6.26 4.01 18.54
C THR A 91 -6.00 2.79 17.65
N MET A 92 -5.30 2.95 16.52
CA MET A 92 -5.03 1.86 15.58
C MET A 92 -3.57 1.40 15.55
N TYR A 93 -2.62 2.21 16.04
CA TYR A 93 -1.19 1.98 15.87
C TYR A 93 -0.34 2.20 17.13
N GLU A 94 -0.93 2.57 18.26
CA GLU A 94 -0.22 2.80 19.52
C GLU A 94 -0.87 2.08 20.69
N VAL A 95 -0.11 1.86 21.77
CA VAL A 95 -0.66 1.29 23.01
C VAL A 95 -1.63 2.29 23.64
N ILE A 96 -2.90 1.88 23.78
CA ILE A 96 -3.97 2.70 24.38
C ILE A 96 -4.44 2.12 25.73
N THR A 97 -5.03 2.96 26.55
CA THR A 97 -5.66 2.59 27.83
C THR A 97 -7.10 2.10 27.65
N PRO A 98 -7.67 1.37 28.63
CA PRO A 98 -9.10 1.04 28.65
C PRO A 98 -10.01 2.27 28.56
N ALA A 99 -9.61 3.40 29.15
CA ALA A 99 -10.35 4.65 29.08
C ALA A 99 -10.40 5.20 27.64
N GLU A 100 -9.25 5.25 26.94
CA GLU A 100 -9.17 5.68 25.54
C GLU A 100 -10.00 4.76 24.61
N ALA A 101 -9.99 3.45 24.88
CA ALA A 101 -10.84 2.49 24.17
C ALA A 101 -12.33 2.72 24.44
N GLY A 102 -12.73 3.02 25.69
CA GLY A 102 -14.11 3.37 26.02
C GLY A 102 -14.61 4.59 25.25
N VAL A 103 -13.80 5.65 25.14
CA VAL A 103 -14.17 6.85 24.37
C VAL A 103 -14.30 6.53 22.87
N ASP A 104 -13.50 5.60 22.34
CA ASP A 104 -13.59 5.15 20.94
C ASP A 104 -14.86 4.33 20.67
N HIS A 105 -15.36 3.61 21.69
CA HIS A 105 -16.67 2.95 21.64
C HIS A 105 -17.83 3.95 21.73
N ASP A 106 -17.69 5.00 22.54
CA ASP A 106 -18.74 6.01 22.70
C ASP A 106 -18.98 6.82 21.41
N ASP A 107 -17.94 7.04 20.60
CA ASP A 107 -18.05 7.72 19.30
C ASP A 107 -18.59 6.78 18.21
N ARG A 108 -19.92 6.69 18.11
CA ARG A 108 -20.61 5.91 17.07
C ARG A 108 -20.33 6.34 15.62
N SER A 109 -19.79 7.53 15.41
CA SER A 109 -19.35 8.03 14.10
C SER A 109 -17.88 7.73 13.80
N GLY A 110 -17.16 7.27 14.82
CA GLY A 110 -15.73 7.04 14.84
C GLY A 110 -15.28 5.86 13.99
N VAL A 111 -13.96 5.73 13.86
CA VAL A 111 -13.34 4.74 12.99
C VAL A 111 -13.61 3.31 13.47
N ALA A 112 -13.64 3.06 14.78
CA ALA A 112 -13.91 1.73 15.30
C ALA A 112 -15.29 1.19 14.93
N TRP A 113 -16.32 2.05 14.90
CA TRP A 113 -17.65 1.68 14.41
C TRP A 113 -17.65 1.46 12.90
N ARG A 114 -17.02 2.37 12.15
CA ARG A 114 -16.94 2.30 10.69
C ARG A 114 -16.21 1.05 10.18
N LEU A 115 -15.14 0.65 10.87
CA LEU A 115 -14.38 -0.58 10.59
C LEU A 115 -14.98 -1.83 11.25
N GLY A 116 -16.04 -1.66 12.04
CA GLY A 116 -16.72 -2.76 12.72
C GLY A 116 -15.91 -3.42 13.85
N LEU A 117 -14.90 -2.75 14.39
CA LEU A 117 -14.04 -3.26 15.49
C LEU A 117 -14.81 -3.42 16.81
N VAL A 118 -15.90 -2.67 16.97
CA VAL A 118 -16.81 -2.76 18.12
C VAL A 118 -17.75 -3.97 18.07
N TYR A 119 -17.63 -4.82 17.05
CA TYR A 119 -18.44 -6.02 16.90
C TYR A 119 -17.61 -7.30 16.98
N HIS A 120 -18.26 -8.37 17.37
CA HIS A 120 -17.78 -9.75 17.21
C HIS A 120 -18.83 -10.63 16.54
N LYS A 121 -18.45 -11.89 16.28
CA LYS A 121 -19.37 -12.89 15.76
C LYS A 121 -19.76 -13.87 16.87
N VAL A 122 -21.06 -14.04 17.08
CA VAL A 122 -21.66 -15.06 17.94
C VAL A 122 -22.61 -15.87 17.07
N ASN A 123 -22.35 -17.18 16.92
CA ASN A 123 -23.13 -18.06 16.04
C ASN A 123 -23.32 -17.50 14.61
N GLY A 124 -22.28 -16.86 14.08
CA GLY A 124 -22.30 -16.23 12.76
C GLY A 124 -22.98 -14.86 12.69
N GLN A 125 -23.67 -14.43 13.74
CA GLN A 125 -24.33 -13.11 13.80
C GLN A 125 -23.40 -12.05 14.37
N ARG A 126 -23.53 -10.81 13.85
CA ARG A 126 -22.74 -9.66 14.30
C ARG A 126 -23.39 -9.04 15.53
N VAL A 127 -22.70 -9.10 16.67
CA VAL A 127 -23.14 -8.54 17.96
C VAL A 127 -22.15 -7.48 18.41
N ALA A 128 -22.65 -6.35 18.95
CA ALA A 128 -21.79 -5.28 19.44
C ALA A 128 -21.30 -5.60 20.84
N TYR A 129 -20.02 -5.36 21.12
CA TYR A 129 -19.52 -5.34 22.49
C TYR A 129 -20.24 -4.24 23.29
N THR A 130 -20.49 -4.50 24.56
CA THR A 130 -20.74 -3.42 25.52
C THR A 130 -19.50 -2.54 25.63
N ARG A 131 -19.67 -1.31 26.13
CA ARG A 131 -18.57 -0.37 26.34
C ARG A 131 -17.46 -0.97 27.21
N ASN A 132 -17.84 -1.66 28.30
CA ASN A 132 -16.89 -2.24 29.24
C ASN A 132 -16.13 -3.43 28.63
N GLU A 133 -16.81 -4.29 27.87
CA GLU A 133 -16.15 -5.38 27.14
C GLU A 133 -15.15 -4.86 26.11
N TYR A 134 -15.54 -3.85 25.32
CA TYR A 134 -14.63 -3.24 24.34
C TYR A 134 -13.43 -2.59 25.03
N ALA A 135 -13.65 -1.83 26.10
CA ALA A 135 -12.59 -1.19 26.88
C ALA A 135 -11.59 -2.18 27.48
N ALA A 136 -12.05 -3.37 27.89
CA ALA A 136 -11.19 -4.42 28.42
C ALA A 136 -10.38 -5.15 27.33
N LEU A 137 -10.97 -5.39 26.16
CA LEU A 137 -10.36 -6.20 25.09
C LEU A 137 -9.46 -5.40 24.15
N ARG A 138 -9.89 -4.19 23.77
CA ARG A 138 -9.26 -3.41 22.70
C ARG A 138 -7.80 -3.04 22.99
N PRO A 139 -7.40 -2.63 24.23
CA PRO A 139 -6.01 -2.30 24.54
C PRO A 139 -5.01 -3.39 24.15
N ALA A 140 -5.26 -4.64 24.53
CA ALA A 140 -4.36 -5.77 24.22
C ALA A 140 -4.27 -6.06 22.71
N GLN A 141 -5.39 -5.89 21.99
CA GLN A 141 -5.42 -6.05 20.53
C GLN A 141 -4.58 -4.99 19.82
N VAL A 142 -4.69 -3.72 20.22
CA VAL A 142 -3.86 -2.66 19.63
C VAL A 142 -2.41 -2.82 20.06
N GLN A 143 -2.15 -3.18 21.32
CA GLN A 143 -0.80 -3.37 21.86
C GLN A 143 -0.01 -4.39 21.04
N THR A 144 -0.60 -5.54 20.72
CA THR A 144 0.06 -6.56 19.88
C THR A 144 0.52 -5.99 18.54
N LYS A 145 -0.35 -5.22 17.86
CA LYS A 145 -0.03 -4.56 16.58
C LYS A 145 0.99 -3.43 16.76
N ALA A 146 0.85 -2.61 17.79
CA ALA A 146 1.75 -1.50 18.07
C ALA A 146 3.17 -2.01 18.36
N GLN A 147 3.29 -3.07 19.16
CA GLN A 147 4.56 -3.73 19.47
C GLN A 147 5.20 -4.37 18.24
N SER A 148 4.43 -5.04 17.37
CA SER A 148 4.98 -5.60 16.14
C SER A 148 5.48 -4.54 15.16
N LEU A 149 4.97 -3.31 15.26
CA LEU A 149 5.41 -2.15 14.51
C LEU A 149 6.52 -1.35 15.22
N GLY A 150 6.85 -1.68 16.47
CA GLY A 150 7.77 -0.90 17.31
C GLY A 150 7.21 0.45 17.77
N ASN A 151 5.91 0.69 17.62
CA ASN A 151 5.23 1.94 17.98
C ASN A 151 4.87 1.93 19.47
N ILE A 152 5.88 1.98 20.33
CA ILE A 152 5.72 1.91 21.79
C ILE A 152 5.73 3.27 22.49
N GLN A 153 5.93 4.36 21.73
CA GLN A 153 5.90 5.72 22.26
C GLN A 153 4.65 6.46 21.74
N VAL A 154 4.13 7.39 22.54
CA VAL A 154 3.02 8.25 22.13
C VAL A 154 3.45 9.08 20.90
N GLY A 155 2.59 9.12 19.88
CA GLY A 155 2.84 9.82 18.62
C GLY A 155 3.53 8.96 17.55
N ASP A 156 3.96 7.73 17.87
CA ASP A 156 4.60 6.83 16.90
C ASP A 156 3.66 6.38 15.79
N GLY A 157 2.37 6.18 16.10
CA GLY A 157 1.38 5.82 15.09
C GLY A 157 1.34 6.86 13.99
N GLN A 158 1.36 8.14 14.37
CA GLN A 158 1.32 9.25 13.44
C GLN A 158 2.67 9.48 12.74
N ARG A 159 3.77 9.41 13.49
CA ARG A 159 5.13 9.62 12.97
C ARG A 159 5.51 8.56 11.94
N PHE A 160 5.20 7.29 12.22
CA PHE A 160 5.56 6.13 11.40
C PHE A 160 4.35 5.52 10.67
N ARG A 161 3.35 6.34 10.33
CA ARG A 161 2.22 5.94 9.48
C ARG A 161 2.66 5.41 8.11
N GLY A 162 1.74 4.74 7.40
CA GLY A 162 1.99 4.24 6.06
C GLY A 162 2.50 5.31 5.10
N ARG A 163 3.66 5.07 4.47
CA ARG A 163 4.21 5.90 3.39
C ARG A 163 4.85 5.07 2.29
N GLY A 164 4.87 5.63 1.08
CA GLY A 164 5.51 5.01 -0.07
C GLY A 164 4.60 4.06 -0.84
N LEU A 165 5.11 3.54 -1.97
CA LEU A 165 4.33 2.76 -2.93
C LEU A 165 3.68 1.48 -2.37
N ILE A 166 4.20 0.96 -1.26
CA ILE A 166 3.67 -0.23 -0.56
C ILE A 166 3.29 0.06 0.89
N GLN A 167 3.18 1.33 1.28
CA GLN A 167 2.77 1.76 2.62
C GLN A 167 3.63 1.20 3.76
N LEU A 168 4.95 1.47 3.74
CA LEU A 168 5.83 1.11 4.86
C LEU A 168 5.31 1.76 6.16
N THR A 169 5.08 0.96 7.18
CA THR A 169 4.42 1.37 8.42
C THR A 169 5.18 0.86 9.64
N GLY A 170 5.27 1.67 10.70
CA GLY A 170 5.84 1.29 12.00
C GLY A 170 7.30 1.66 12.18
N ARG A 171 7.64 2.14 13.39
CA ARG A 171 8.99 2.55 13.78
C ARG A 171 10.06 1.51 13.43
N VAL A 172 9.79 0.23 13.70
CA VAL A 172 10.76 -0.85 13.44
C VAL A 172 11.11 -0.96 11.95
N ASN A 173 10.14 -0.74 11.07
CA ASN A 173 10.32 -0.82 9.63
C ASN A 173 11.06 0.40 9.08
N TYR A 174 10.74 1.60 9.59
CA TYR A 174 11.49 2.82 9.26
C TYR A 174 12.96 2.72 9.72
N ALA A 175 13.19 2.26 10.96
CA ALA A 175 14.53 2.03 11.50
C ALA A 175 15.30 0.98 10.66
N GLY A 176 14.63 -0.10 10.24
CA GLY A 176 15.23 -1.10 9.37
C GLY A 176 15.62 -0.55 7.98
N TYR A 177 14.87 0.41 7.44
CA TYR A 177 15.23 1.09 6.20
C TYR A 177 16.35 2.14 6.40
N GLU A 178 16.35 2.84 7.53
CA GLU A 178 17.44 3.72 7.96
C GLU A 178 18.77 2.98 8.07
N ALA A 179 18.78 1.82 8.74
CA ALA A 179 19.97 0.96 8.81
C ALA A 179 20.43 0.49 7.43
N TYR A 180 19.50 0.08 6.55
CA TYR A 180 19.82 -0.34 5.18
C TYR A 180 20.47 0.79 4.35
N ARG A 181 20.01 2.03 4.51
CA ARG A 181 20.50 3.18 3.73
C ARG A 181 21.68 3.90 4.37
N GLY A 182 21.94 3.69 5.66
CA GLY A 182 22.88 4.52 6.42
C GLY A 182 22.44 5.98 6.49
N ARG A 183 21.13 6.26 6.51
CA ARG A 183 20.56 7.61 6.55
C ARG A 183 19.37 7.66 7.50
N ASN A 184 19.29 8.72 8.30
CA ASN A 184 18.19 8.90 9.24
C ASN A 184 16.83 9.06 8.53
N TYR A 185 15.86 8.22 8.92
CA TYR A 185 14.45 8.28 8.52
C TYR A 185 13.51 8.21 9.72
N THR A 186 14.04 8.18 10.94
CA THR A 186 13.25 8.02 12.16
C THR A 186 13.06 9.30 12.97
N THR A 187 13.91 10.32 12.75
CA THR A 187 13.84 11.61 13.44
C THR A 187 13.08 12.62 12.58
N ASP A 188 12.10 13.31 13.16
CA ASP A 188 11.33 14.32 12.42
C ASP A 188 12.23 15.44 11.87
N PRO A 189 11.97 15.93 10.63
CA PRO A 189 10.87 15.57 9.74
C PRO A 189 11.19 14.40 8.78
N ASN A 190 12.31 13.68 8.95
CA ASN A 190 12.83 12.72 7.98
C ASN A 190 11.90 11.55 7.61
N PRO A 191 10.99 11.03 8.49
CA PRO A 191 10.00 10.03 8.07
C PRO A 191 9.17 10.46 6.85
N THR A 192 8.94 11.76 6.65
CA THR A 192 8.17 12.31 5.52
C THR A 192 8.84 12.08 4.16
N LEU A 193 10.16 11.89 4.14
CA LEU A 193 10.94 11.67 2.91
C LEU A 193 10.51 10.41 2.15
N LEU A 194 9.97 9.39 2.84
CA LEU A 194 9.47 8.17 2.21
C LEU A 194 8.29 8.42 1.27
N ALA A 195 7.57 9.53 1.48
CA ALA A 195 6.48 9.96 0.61
C ALA A 195 6.90 11.11 -0.33
N ALA A 196 7.78 11.99 0.12
CA ALA A 196 8.14 13.22 -0.60
C ALA A 196 9.20 13.04 -1.70
N ASP A 197 9.97 11.94 -1.68
CA ASP A 197 11.05 11.69 -2.63
C ASP A 197 10.78 10.39 -3.42
N ALA A 198 10.71 10.49 -4.75
CA ALA A 198 10.40 9.35 -5.62
C ALA A 198 11.48 8.25 -5.58
N PHE A 199 12.75 8.61 -5.43
CA PHE A 199 13.81 7.61 -5.25
C PHE A 199 13.60 6.87 -3.94
N ILE A 200 13.41 7.57 -2.83
CA ILE A 200 13.21 6.93 -1.51
C ILE A 200 11.94 6.07 -1.51
N SER A 201 10.85 6.58 -2.08
CA SER A 201 9.55 5.89 -2.16
C SER A 201 9.60 4.59 -2.97
N THR A 202 10.33 4.59 -4.10
CA THR A 202 10.53 3.38 -4.92
C THR A 202 11.56 2.44 -4.31
N ASP A 203 12.62 2.98 -3.71
CA ASP A 203 13.70 2.20 -3.11
C ASP A 203 13.22 1.41 -1.91
N VAL A 204 12.45 2.03 -1.01
CA VAL A 204 11.89 1.35 0.16
C VAL A 204 10.89 0.26 -0.24
N ALA A 205 10.09 0.50 -1.28
CA ALA A 205 9.12 -0.46 -1.79
C ALA A 205 9.79 -1.69 -2.39
N LEU A 206 10.82 -1.52 -3.21
CA LEU A 206 11.53 -2.66 -3.78
C LEU A 206 12.51 -3.30 -2.79
N LYS A 207 13.06 -2.55 -1.84
CA LYS A 207 13.78 -3.12 -0.69
C LYS A 207 12.89 -4.09 0.07
N TYR A 208 11.65 -3.72 0.35
CA TYR A 208 10.69 -4.64 0.96
C TYR A 208 10.42 -5.81 0.02
N TRP A 209 10.12 -5.57 -1.26
CA TRP A 209 9.84 -6.63 -2.23
C TRP A 209 10.88 -7.76 -2.25
N ILE A 210 12.18 -7.39 -2.24
CA ILE A 210 13.26 -8.38 -2.29
C ILE A 210 13.61 -8.99 -0.93
N ASN A 211 13.31 -8.31 0.19
CA ASN A 211 13.72 -8.74 1.54
C ASN A 211 12.58 -9.23 2.42
N ALA A 212 11.32 -8.98 2.05
CA ALA A 212 10.18 -9.34 2.85
C ALA A 212 10.21 -10.84 3.12
N GLY A 213 10.08 -11.17 4.40
CA GLY A 213 10.05 -12.53 4.91
C GLY A 213 9.02 -13.34 4.15
N ALA A 214 9.45 -14.52 3.75
CA ALA A 214 8.76 -15.36 2.81
C ALA A 214 7.34 -15.75 3.25
N PHE A 215 6.33 -15.40 2.45
CA PHE A 215 5.03 -16.05 2.59
C PHE A 215 5.20 -17.53 2.21
N ARG A 216 5.06 -18.42 3.20
CA ARG A 216 5.33 -19.87 3.08
C ARG A 216 6.76 -20.23 2.65
N GLY A 217 7.78 -19.47 3.07
CA GLY A 217 9.18 -19.83 2.79
C GLY A 217 9.70 -19.51 1.37
N ALA A 218 8.86 -18.96 0.47
CA ALA A 218 9.28 -18.34 -0.79
C ALA A 218 9.42 -16.82 -0.74
N SER A 219 10.46 -16.27 -1.38
CA SER A 219 10.59 -14.82 -1.63
C SER A 219 9.49 -14.34 -2.59
N ILE A 220 9.17 -13.05 -2.55
CA ILE A 220 8.13 -12.48 -3.44
C ILE A 220 8.52 -12.64 -4.91
N ASN A 221 9.80 -12.54 -5.26
CA ASN A 221 10.28 -12.85 -6.61
C ASN A 221 9.94 -14.29 -7.01
N ARG A 222 10.21 -15.28 -6.15
CA ARG A 222 9.89 -16.69 -6.44
C ARG A 222 8.38 -16.92 -6.59
N LEU A 223 7.57 -16.24 -5.78
CA LEU A 223 6.11 -16.27 -5.95
C LEU A 223 5.71 -15.66 -7.29
N ALA A 224 6.19 -14.47 -7.62
CA ALA A 224 5.89 -13.79 -8.87
C ALA A 224 6.32 -14.60 -10.10
N ASP A 225 7.48 -15.27 -10.04
CA ASP A 225 8.01 -16.11 -11.12
C ASP A 225 7.17 -17.37 -11.36
N ALA A 226 6.29 -17.76 -10.44
CA ALA A 226 5.40 -18.90 -10.61
C ALA A 226 4.29 -18.66 -11.65
N GLY A 227 4.13 -17.42 -12.15
CA GLY A 227 3.27 -17.13 -13.30
C GLY A 227 2.23 -16.04 -13.08
N ALA A 228 1.29 -15.99 -14.03
CA ALA A 228 0.25 -14.97 -14.16
C ALA A 228 -1.13 -15.42 -13.65
N ALA A 229 -1.24 -16.61 -13.05
CA ALA A 229 -2.51 -17.17 -12.60
C ALA A 229 -3.06 -16.40 -11.37
N PRO A 230 -4.39 -16.31 -11.20
CA PRO A 230 -5.01 -15.67 -10.03
C PRO A 230 -4.48 -16.17 -8.68
N GLY A 231 -4.23 -17.48 -8.55
CA GLY A 231 -3.65 -18.05 -7.33
C GLY A 231 -2.23 -17.52 -7.04
N THR A 232 -1.43 -17.26 -8.06
CA THR A 232 -0.09 -16.65 -7.90
C THR A 232 -0.21 -15.20 -7.42
N ILE A 233 -1.14 -14.44 -8.00
CA ILE A 233 -1.42 -13.05 -7.61
C ILE A 233 -1.90 -12.99 -6.15
N GLU A 234 -2.71 -13.95 -5.71
CA GLU A 234 -3.11 -14.07 -4.31
C GLU A 234 -1.91 -14.29 -3.38
N LEU A 235 -1.00 -15.21 -3.72
CA LEU A 235 0.19 -15.48 -2.91
C LEU A 235 1.08 -14.24 -2.79
N VAL A 236 1.31 -13.53 -3.90
CA VAL A 236 2.05 -12.25 -3.90
C VAL A 236 1.32 -11.20 -3.04
N THR A 237 -0.01 -11.11 -3.18
CA THR A 237 -0.83 -10.17 -2.40
C THR A 237 -0.73 -10.44 -0.90
N ARG A 238 -0.76 -11.71 -0.49
CA ARG A 238 -0.58 -12.09 0.92
C ARG A 238 0.82 -11.75 1.44
N ALA A 239 1.85 -11.87 0.61
CA ALA A 239 3.21 -11.48 0.98
C ALA A 239 3.38 -9.96 1.10
N VAL A 240 2.67 -9.17 0.30
CA VAL A 240 2.75 -7.69 0.34
C VAL A 240 1.85 -7.11 1.43
N ASN A 241 0.61 -7.59 1.56
CA ASN A 241 -0.43 -6.98 2.37
C ASN A 241 -0.81 -7.80 3.63
N GLY A 242 -0.19 -8.97 3.84
CA GLY A 242 -0.51 -9.87 4.96
C GLY A 242 -1.89 -10.56 4.86
N GLY A 243 -2.62 -10.35 3.76
CA GLY A 243 -3.99 -10.84 3.55
C GLY A 243 -4.42 -10.73 2.09
N THR A 244 -5.73 -10.76 1.82
CA THR A 244 -6.29 -10.72 0.46
C THR A 244 -7.20 -9.51 0.23
N THR A 245 -7.07 -8.47 1.05
CA THR A 245 -7.86 -7.24 0.89
C THR A 245 -7.61 -6.63 -0.50
N HIS A 246 -8.70 -6.38 -1.23
CA HIS A 246 -8.72 -5.86 -2.60
C HIS A 246 -8.01 -6.75 -3.63
N LEU A 247 -8.04 -8.07 -3.45
CA LEU A 247 -7.40 -9.02 -4.36
C LEU A 247 -7.93 -8.89 -5.80
N GLU A 248 -9.24 -8.72 -5.97
CA GLU A 248 -9.90 -8.54 -7.26
C GLU A 248 -9.33 -7.35 -8.05
N ASN A 249 -9.06 -6.24 -7.37
CA ASN A 249 -8.44 -5.07 -7.98
C ASN A 249 -6.98 -5.32 -8.39
N ARG A 250 -6.22 -6.04 -7.54
CA ARG A 250 -4.82 -6.41 -7.83
C ARG A 250 -4.75 -7.35 -9.02
N VAL A 251 -5.72 -8.26 -9.17
CA VAL A 251 -5.86 -9.14 -10.34
C VAL A 251 -6.18 -8.32 -11.60
N GLU A 252 -7.11 -7.37 -11.52
CA GLU A 252 -7.45 -6.48 -12.64
C GLU A 252 -6.22 -5.66 -13.10
N TYR A 253 -5.52 -5.00 -12.16
CA TYR A 253 -4.30 -4.25 -12.48
C TYR A 253 -3.19 -5.16 -13.02
N PHE A 254 -3.00 -6.34 -12.43
CA PHE A 254 -1.99 -7.28 -12.90
C PHE A 254 -2.28 -7.71 -14.34
N GLY A 255 -3.51 -8.13 -14.65
CA GLY A 255 -3.88 -8.57 -15.99
C GLY A 255 -3.65 -7.47 -17.03
N TYR A 256 -4.03 -6.24 -16.72
CA TYR A 256 -3.81 -5.09 -17.59
C TYR A 256 -2.32 -4.81 -17.85
N VAL A 257 -1.52 -4.70 -16.78
CA VAL A 257 -0.07 -4.41 -16.89
C VAL A 257 0.67 -5.55 -17.56
N TRP A 258 0.34 -6.80 -17.22
CA TRP A 258 0.95 -7.99 -17.80
C TRP A 258 0.69 -8.06 -19.31
N SER A 259 -0.55 -7.81 -19.77
CA SER A 259 -0.84 -7.78 -21.20
C SER A 259 0.03 -6.78 -21.96
N LEU A 260 0.18 -5.56 -21.42
CA LEU A 260 1.02 -4.52 -22.04
C LEU A 260 2.51 -4.86 -22.05
N LEU A 261 3.03 -5.44 -20.97
CA LEU A 261 4.46 -5.75 -20.84
C LEU A 261 4.87 -7.04 -21.58
N ASN A 262 3.91 -7.85 -22.03
CA ASN A 262 4.14 -9.14 -22.68
C ASN A 262 3.54 -9.20 -24.10
N ASP A 263 3.25 -8.06 -24.73
CA ASP A 263 2.67 -7.94 -26.07
C ASP A 263 1.42 -8.82 -26.30
N ALA A 264 0.67 -9.08 -25.22
CA ALA A 264 -0.56 -9.86 -25.29
C ALA A 264 -1.75 -8.91 -25.48
N PRO A 265 -2.90 -9.42 -25.97
CA PRO A 265 -4.12 -8.65 -26.03
C PRO A 265 -4.42 -8.01 -24.67
N VAL A 266 -4.52 -6.69 -24.66
CA VAL A 266 -5.05 -5.96 -23.50
C VAL A 266 -6.51 -6.39 -23.33
N PRO A 267 -6.99 -6.62 -22.09
CA PRO A 267 -8.40 -6.94 -21.87
C PRO A 267 -9.29 -5.94 -22.62
N ALA A 268 -10.29 -6.45 -23.33
CA ALA A 268 -11.19 -5.61 -24.12
C ALA A 268 -11.82 -4.52 -23.24
N ASP A 269 -11.95 -3.31 -23.79
CA ASP A 269 -12.60 -2.19 -23.10
C ASP A 269 -13.99 -2.65 -22.62
N SER A 270 -14.21 -2.59 -21.31
CA SER A 270 -15.42 -3.07 -20.65
C SER A 270 -16.12 -1.91 -19.94
N LYS A 271 -17.25 -2.21 -19.27
CA LYS A 271 -17.88 -1.22 -18.39
C LYS A 271 -16.97 -0.79 -17.24
N THR A 272 -15.96 -1.57 -16.84
CA THR A 272 -15.14 -1.32 -15.66
C THR A 272 -13.68 -1.04 -15.98
N LEU A 273 -13.12 -1.63 -17.04
CA LEU A 273 -11.72 -1.48 -17.44
C LEU A 273 -11.63 -0.84 -18.83
N ALA A 274 -10.82 0.22 -18.98
CA ALA A 274 -10.57 0.84 -20.29
C ALA A 274 -9.08 1.11 -20.48
N ARG A 275 -8.57 0.81 -21.68
CA ARG A 275 -7.18 1.07 -22.04
C ARG A 275 -6.89 2.56 -22.03
N GLN A 276 -5.67 2.90 -21.61
CA GLN A 276 -5.16 4.24 -21.77
C GLN A 276 -4.95 4.57 -23.25
N ARG A 277 -5.56 5.66 -23.72
CA ARG A 277 -5.39 6.17 -25.09
C ARG A 277 -4.65 7.49 -25.05
N GLU A 278 -3.60 7.60 -25.85
CA GLU A 278 -2.95 8.88 -26.11
C GLU A 278 -3.93 9.74 -26.90
N ASN A 279 -4.41 10.82 -26.30
CA ASN A 279 -5.16 11.83 -27.03
C ASN A 279 -4.13 12.78 -27.64
N THR A 280 -4.09 12.84 -28.97
CA THR A 280 -3.37 13.85 -29.75
C THR A 280 -3.93 15.24 -29.51
#